data_AF-A0A7S3DZI9-F1
#
_entry.id   AF-A0A7S3DZI9-F1
#
_cell.length_a   1.000
_cell.length_b   1.000
_cell.length_c   1.000
_cell.angle_alpha   90.00
_cell.angle_beta   90.00
_cell.angle_gamma   90.00
#
_symmetry.space_group_name_H-M   'P 1'
#
loop_
_entity.id
_entity.type
_entity.pdbx_description
1 polymer ?
#
loop_
_entity_poly.entity_id
_entity_poly.type
_entity_poly.pdbx_seq_one_letter_code
_entity_poly.pdbx_strand_id
1 'polypeptide(L)'
;LRAIVKKTRVVISTAGPFEKYGQTLVKLCAEEGVHYADITGESDFVRTNIDKYDDVARKSGSVIVSHCGNDCIPWDLTVFEIHKLAKSKGGELVSASTFTELAPGSAMSGGTVTTAIFQAKKSRPKSRGGSAGGFDPLLRAKDGSKSTFSLTNTSPKTTRYFSEFQRSAGPWIMAPVMVNCVRRSNALLGISKDLAFGDCMLHNPSLWQWIKDKAYTGLIAASLLAPSIFKSLALVPSPGEG
;
A
#
# COMPACT_ATOMS: atom_id res chain seq x y z
N LEU A 1 -11.37 24.23 3.69
CA LEU A 1 -10.49 23.34 2.89
C LEU A 1 -10.14 23.91 1.51
N ARG A 2 -11.10 24.12 0.59
CA ARG A 2 -10.82 24.62 -0.78
C ARG A 2 -10.00 25.92 -0.82
N ALA A 3 -10.30 26.88 0.07
CA ALA A 3 -9.53 28.12 0.18
C ALA A 3 -8.04 27.91 0.55
N ILE A 4 -7.72 26.85 1.30
CA ILE A 4 -6.34 26.47 1.62
C ILE A 4 -5.69 25.84 0.38
N VAL A 5 -6.38 24.87 -0.24
CA VAL A 5 -5.91 24.17 -1.45
C VAL A 5 -5.52 25.18 -2.54
N LYS A 6 -6.39 26.15 -2.86
CA LYS A 6 -6.12 27.21 -3.86
C LYS A 6 -4.87 28.05 -3.59
N LYS A 7 -4.39 28.08 -2.36
CA LYS A 7 -3.19 28.83 -1.94
C LYS A 7 -1.94 27.96 -1.85
N THR A 8 -2.04 26.68 -2.24
CA THR A 8 -0.93 25.71 -2.16
C THR A 8 -0.60 25.16 -3.53
N ARG A 9 0.67 24.77 -3.73
CA ARG A 9 1.11 24.04 -4.94
C ARG A 9 1.01 22.54 -4.77
N VAL A 10 1.27 22.06 -3.54
CA VAL A 10 1.27 20.64 -3.18
C VAL A 10 0.65 20.49 -1.80
N VAL A 11 -0.17 19.46 -1.63
CA VAL A 11 -0.70 19.02 -0.34
C VAL A 11 -0.14 17.64 -0.01
N ILE A 12 0.42 17.48 1.20
CA ILE A 12 0.94 16.20 1.69
C ILE A 12 0.08 15.78 2.89
N SER A 13 -0.55 14.61 2.80
CA SER A 13 -1.40 14.07 3.87
C SER A 13 -0.78 12.85 4.54
N THR A 14 -0.57 12.95 5.84
CA THR A 14 0.03 11.88 6.67
C THR A 14 -0.94 11.32 7.71
N ALA A 15 -2.19 11.78 7.72
CA ALA A 15 -3.18 11.43 8.73
C ALA A 15 -4.34 10.63 8.14
N GLY A 16 -4.39 9.35 8.48
CA GLY A 16 -5.51 8.45 8.18
C GLY A 16 -6.52 8.31 9.32
N PRO A 17 -7.59 7.49 9.15
CA PRO A 17 -7.89 6.68 7.96
C PRO A 17 -8.28 7.53 6.74
N PHE A 18 -7.62 7.27 5.61
CA PHE A 18 -7.72 8.08 4.40
C PHE A 18 -9.06 7.91 3.69
N GLU A 19 -9.63 6.71 3.69
CA GLU A 19 -10.98 6.47 3.15
C GLU A 19 -12.04 7.34 3.83
N LYS A 20 -11.87 7.60 5.13
CA LYS A 20 -12.82 8.37 5.93
C LYS A 20 -12.65 9.88 5.74
N TYR A 21 -11.41 10.37 5.68
CA TYR A 21 -11.12 11.80 5.76
C TYR A 21 -10.47 12.39 4.50
N GLY A 22 -9.80 11.58 3.68
CA GLY A 22 -8.95 12.04 2.58
C GLY A 22 -9.68 12.36 1.28
N GLN A 23 -10.85 11.77 1.03
CA GLN A 23 -11.47 11.82 -0.32
C GLN A 23 -11.82 13.25 -0.75
N THR A 24 -12.36 14.05 0.17
CA THR A 24 -12.68 15.46 -0.10
C THR A 24 -11.41 16.26 -0.43
N LEU A 25 -10.30 15.99 0.25
CA LEU A 25 -9.05 16.70 0.00
C LEU A 25 -8.48 16.36 -1.39
N VAL A 26 -8.47 15.08 -1.75
CA VAL A 26 -8.04 14.62 -3.09
C VAL A 26 -8.90 15.23 -4.19
N LYS A 27 -10.23 15.21 -4.03
CA LYS A 27 -11.17 15.86 -4.96
C LYS A 27 -10.81 17.33 -5.19
N LEU A 28 -10.61 18.08 -4.12
CA LEU A 28 -10.31 19.51 -4.21
C LEU A 28 -8.95 19.76 -4.87
N CYS A 29 -7.94 18.94 -4.57
CA CYS A 29 -6.64 19.04 -5.23
C CYS A 29 -6.76 18.77 -6.74
N ALA A 30 -7.52 17.72 -7.11
CA ALA A 30 -7.80 17.38 -8.50
C ALA A 30 -8.51 18.51 -9.25
N GLU A 31 -9.54 19.11 -8.66
CA GLU A 31 -10.32 20.19 -9.30
C GLU A 31 -9.53 21.49 -9.46
N GLU A 32 -8.67 21.82 -8.49
CA GLU A 32 -7.97 23.11 -8.42
C GLU A 32 -6.58 23.07 -9.09
N GLY A 33 -6.17 21.95 -9.69
CA GLY A 33 -4.84 21.83 -10.31
C GLY A 33 -3.69 21.74 -9.31
N VAL A 34 -3.98 21.39 -8.05
CA VAL A 34 -3.00 21.31 -6.96
C VAL A 34 -2.51 19.88 -6.83
N HIS A 35 -1.19 19.69 -6.68
CA HIS A 35 -0.63 18.35 -6.52
C HIS A 35 -0.91 17.79 -5.13
N TYR A 36 -0.98 16.47 -5.03
CA TYR A 36 -1.30 15.78 -3.78
C TYR A 36 -0.42 14.54 -3.60
N ALA A 37 0.05 14.33 -2.37
CA ALA A 37 0.73 13.11 -1.96
C ALA A 37 0.21 12.58 -0.62
N ASP A 38 0.20 11.27 -0.42
CA ASP A 38 -0.14 10.65 0.87
C ASP A 38 0.65 9.38 1.18
N ILE A 39 0.61 8.96 2.44
CA ILE A 39 1.26 7.72 2.92
C ILE A 39 0.26 6.56 3.08
N THR A 40 -0.88 6.58 2.37
CA THR A 40 -1.97 5.65 2.65
C THR A 40 -1.59 4.18 2.43
N GLY A 41 -2.02 3.31 3.33
CA GLY A 41 -2.04 1.85 3.11
C GLY A 41 -3.37 1.34 2.55
N GLU A 42 -4.32 2.23 2.27
CA GLU A 42 -5.72 1.88 1.98
C GLU A 42 -5.93 1.80 0.46
N SER A 43 -5.59 0.67 -0.18
CA SER A 43 -5.68 0.57 -1.66
C SER A 43 -7.09 0.81 -2.24
N ASP A 44 -8.16 0.62 -1.46
CA ASP A 44 -9.53 0.94 -1.90
C ASP A 44 -9.80 2.46 -1.94
N PHE A 45 -9.15 3.25 -1.07
CA PHE A 45 -9.10 4.71 -1.19
C PHE A 45 -8.47 5.11 -2.52
N VAL A 46 -7.32 4.51 -2.84
CA VAL A 46 -6.59 4.79 -4.08
C VAL A 46 -7.44 4.44 -5.31
N ARG A 47 -8.07 3.25 -5.32
CA ARG A 47 -9.01 2.86 -6.38
C ARG A 47 -10.13 3.87 -6.56
N THR A 48 -10.77 4.25 -5.46
CA THR A 48 -11.89 5.21 -5.46
C THR A 48 -11.47 6.56 -6.01
N ASN A 49 -10.28 7.04 -5.65
CA ASN A 49 -9.78 8.32 -6.12
C ASN A 49 -9.38 8.29 -7.59
N ILE A 50 -8.75 7.20 -8.07
CA ILE A 50 -8.45 7.05 -9.50
C ILE A 50 -9.75 7.00 -10.30
N ASP A 51 -10.73 6.21 -9.86
CA ASP A 51 -12.01 6.06 -10.52
C ASP A 51 -12.76 7.40 -10.65
N LYS A 52 -12.78 8.19 -9.57
CA LYS A 52 -13.54 9.44 -9.53
C LYS A 52 -12.80 10.66 -10.07
N TYR A 53 -11.48 10.71 -9.91
CA TYR A 53 -10.72 11.97 -10.01
C TYR A 53 -9.51 11.93 -10.96
N ASP A 54 -9.12 10.78 -11.52
CA ASP A 54 -7.98 10.72 -12.46
C ASP A 54 -8.21 11.59 -13.71
N ASP A 55 -9.41 11.57 -14.28
CA ASP A 55 -9.75 12.43 -15.44
C ASP A 55 -9.79 13.92 -15.09
N VAL A 56 -10.30 14.24 -13.89
CA VAL A 56 -10.34 15.62 -13.39
C VAL A 56 -8.91 16.13 -13.18
N ALA A 57 -8.04 15.30 -12.59
CA ALA A 57 -6.66 15.65 -12.34
C ALA A 57 -5.87 15.86 -13.63
N ARG A 58 -6.09 15.01 -14.64
CA ARG A 58 -5.52 15.18 -15.99
C ARG A 58 -5.92 16.50 -16.63
N LYS A 59 -7.21 16.85 -16.55
CA LYS A 59 -7.74 18.08 -17.13
C LYS A 59 -7.18 19.33 -16.45
N SER A 60 -6.98 19.29 -15.13
CA SER A 60 -6.46 20.42 -14.36
C SER A 60 -4.93 20.50 -14.34
N GLY A 61 -4.23 19.44 -14.72
CA GLY A 61 -2.77 19.34 -14.63
C GLY A 61 -2.26 18.97 -13.24
N SER A 62 -3.13 18.57 -12.31
CA SER A 62 -2.71 18.09 -10.99
C SER A 62 -2.13 16.67 -11.07
N VAL A 63 -1.19 16.37 -10.16
CA VAL A 63 -0.59 15.06 -9.99
C VAL A 63 -0.96 14.55 -8.60
N ILE A 64 -1.54 13.35 -8.54
CA ILE A 64 -2.00 12.70 -7.31
C ILE A 64 -1.19 11.43 -7.12
N VAL A 65 -0.39 11.37 -6.05
CA VAL A 65 0.50 10.24 -5.75
C VAL A 65 0.14 9.67 -4.38
N SER A 66 -0.55 8.53 -4.37
CA SER A 66 -0.78 7.78 -3.13
C SER A 66 0.33 6.74 -2.91
N HIS A 67 0.37 6.13 -1.72
CA HIS A 67 1.37 5.13 -1.36
C HIS A 67 2.81 5.69 -1.20
N CYS A 68 2.95 6.96 -0.81
CA CYS A 68 4.25 7.60 -0.53
C CYS A 68 4.79 7.33 0.88
N GLY A 69 4.41 6.21 1.50
CA GLY A 69 4.88 5.81 2.82
C GLY A 69 6.13 4.92 2.76
N ASN A 70 6.72 4.68 3.94
CA ASN A 70 7.82 3.72 4.07
C ASN A 70 7.42 2.35 3.52
N ASP A 71 6.21 1.88 3.79
CA ASP A 71 5.76 0.54 3.37
C ASP A 71 5.31 0.46 1.90
N CYS A 72 5.85 1.29 1.02
CA CYS A 72 5.52 1.28 -0.42
C CYS A 72 6.69 1.78 -1.29
N ILE A 73 7.28 2.94 -0.96
CA ILE A 73 8.35 3.56 -1.77
C ILE A 73 9.55 2.62 -2.01
N PRO A 74 10.15 1.98 -0.98
CA PRO A 74 11.29 1.09 -1.17
C PRO A 74 10.96 -0.10 -2.07
N TRP A 75 9.77 -0.69 -1.93
CA TRP A 75 9.31 -1.80 -2.76
C TRP A 75 9.14 -1.39 -4.22
N ASP A 76 8.48 -0.26 -4.45
CA ASP A 76 8.21 0.24 -5.80
C ASP A 76 9.50 0.62 -6.53
N LEU A 77 10.39 1.35 -5.85
CA LEU A 77 11.71 1.72 -6.38
C LEU A 77 12.58 0.49 -6.62
N THR A 78 12.55 -0.51 -5.74
CA THR A 78 13.31 -1.76 -5.92
C THR A 78 12.89 -2.47 -7.20
N VAL A 79 11.58 -2.63 -7.44
CA VAL A 79 11.07 -3.25 -8.66
C VAL A 79 11.45 -2.43 -9.90
N PHE A 80 11.37 -1.10 -9.81
CA PHE A 80 11.75 -0.21 -10.89
C PHE A 80 13.25 -0.32 -11.25
N GLU A 81 14.15 -0.35 -10.26
CA GLU A 81 15.59 -0.47 -10.50
C GLU A 81 15.98 -1.87 -10.99
N ILE A 82 15.36 -2.94 -10.48
CA ILE A 82 15.57 -4.30 -11.01
C ILE A 82 15.10 -4.38 -12.48
N HIS A 83 13.97 -3.75 -12.82
CA HIS A 83 13.51 -3.67 -14.20
C HIS A 83 14.52 -2.98 -15.11
N LYS A 84 15.06 -1.83 -14.69
CA LYS A 84 16.10 -1.12 -15.44
C LYS A 84 17.36 -1.97 -15.62
N LEU A 85 17.79 -2.67 -14.57
CA LEU A 85 18.94 -3.58 -14.62
C LEU A 85 18.71 -4.77 -15.56
N ALA A 86 17.50 -5.35 -15.56
CA ALA A 86 17.15 -6.41 -16.50
C ALA A 86 17.24 -5.91 -17.95
N LYS A 87 16.63 -4.75 -18.24
CA LYS A 87 16.67 -4.13 -19.57
C LYS A 87 18.08 -3.79 -20.01
N SER A 88 18.94 -3.26 -19.13
CA SER A 88 20.34 -2.96 -19.48
C SER A 88 21.16 -4.21 -19.83
N LYS A 89 20.70 -5.39 -19.40
CA LYS A 89 21.30 -6.69 -19.72
C LYS A 89 20.60 -7.40 -20.90
N GLY A 90 19.70 -6.72 -21.61
CA GLY A 90 18.91 -7.30 -22.70
C GLY A 90 17.83 -8.28 -22.24
N GLY A 91 17.53 -8.32 -20.93
CA GLY A 91 16.50 -9.17 -20.34
C GLY A 91 15.22 -8.42 -20.03
N GLU A 92 14.23 -9.18 -19.55
CA GLU A 92 12.95 -8.64 -19.09
C GLU A 92 12.67 -9.13 -17.67
N LEU A 93 12.11 -8.23 -16.85
CA LEU A 93 11.69 -8.59 -15.51
C LEU A 93 10.44 -9.45 -15.57
N VAL A 94 10.54 -10.73 -15.24
CA VAL A 94 9.38 -11.64 -15.16
C VAL A 94 8.81 -11.75 -13.75
N SER A 95 9.67 -11.67 -12.75
CA SER A 95 9.27 -11.80 -11.35
C SER A 95 10.18 -11.03 -10.41
N ALA A 96 9.61 -10.49 -9.34
CA ALA A 96 10.36 -9.88 -8.24
C ALA A 96 9.78 -10.36 -6.91
N SER A 97 10.66 -10.56 -5.93
CA SER A 97 10.27 -10.85 -4.55
C SER A 97 11.01 -9.90 -3.63
N THR A 98 10.28 -9.40 -2.65
CA THR A 98 10.78 -8.47 -1.64
C THR A 98 10.64 -9.10 -0.28
N PHE A 99 11.54 -8.69 0.61
CA PHE A 99 11.70 -9.28 1.93
C PHE A 99 11.79 -8.15 2.94
N THR A 100 10.79 -8.10 3.82
CA THR A 100 10.72 -7.17 4.94
C THR A 100 11.28 -7.82 6.18
N GLU A 101 11.95 -7.05 7.03
CA GLU A 101 12.18 -7.41 8.42
C GLU A 101 11.81 -6.25 9.33
N LEU A 102 11.29 -6.57 10.52
CA LEU A 102 11.04 -5.59 11.56
C LEU A 102 12.27 -5.48 12.44
N ALA A 103 12.72 -4.25 12.70
CA ALA A 103 13.78 -4.04 13.67
C ALA A 103 13.27 -4.44 15.07
N PRO A 104 14.15 -4.94 15.96
CA PRO A 104 13.78 -5.17 17.35
C PRO A 104 13.18 -3.91 17.97
N GLY A 105 11.97 -4.02 18.52
CA GLY A 105 11.25 -2.89 19.13
C GLY A 105 10.43 -2.04 18.14
N SER A 106 10.38 -2.39 16.86
CA SER A 106 9.44 -1.76 15.92
C SER A 106 8.00 -2.06 16.33
N ALA A 107 7.21 -1.01 16.51
CA ALA A 107 5.78 -1.08 16.70
C ALA A 107 5.05 -0.38 15.54
N MET A 108 3.78 -0.71 15.35
CA MET A 108 2.92 0.02 14.43
C MET A 108 2.53 1.34 15.08
N SER A 109 2.54 2.42 14.29
CA SER A 109 1.99 3.71 14.75
C SER A 109 0.52 3.57 15.12
N GLY A 110 0.03 4.41 16.05
CA GLY A 110 -1.40 4.44 16.38
C GLY A 110 -2.28 4.82 15.18
N GLY A 111 -1.73 5.56 14.21
CA GLY A 111 -2.37 5.82 12.92
C GLY A 111 -2.56 4.54 12.11
N THR A 112 -1.52 3.72 11.97
CA THR A 112 -1.57 2.42 11.28
C THR A 112 -2.61 1.50 11.91
N VAL A 113 -2.63 1.40 13.24
CA VAL A 113 -3.61 0.55 13.94
C VAL A 113 -5.04 1.08 13.73
N THR A 114 -5.25 2.39 13.77
CA THR A 114 -6.56 3.00 13.52
C THR A 114 -7.05 2.71 12.11
N THR A 115 -6.18 2.82 11.09
CA THR A 115 -6.48 2.43 9.71
C THR A 115 -6.79 0.94 9.61
N ALA A 116 -6.01 0.06 10.25
CA ALA A 116 -6.24 -1.37 10.22
C ALA A 116 -7.60 -1.76 10.83
N ILE A 117 -7.98 -1.17 11.97
CA ILE A 117 -9.29 -1.37 12.61
C ILE A 117 -10.42 -0.91 11.67
N PHE A 118 -10.26 0.26 11.05
CA PHE A 118 -11.25 0.78 10.10
C PHE A 118 -11.46 -0.18 8.92
N GLN A 119 -10.37 -0.66 8.33
CA GLN A 119 -10.41 -1.59 7.20
C GLN A 119 -10.94 -2.97 7.57
N ALA A 120 -10.68 -3.47 8.80
CA ALA A 120 -11.19 -4.75 9.27
C ALA A 120 -12.71 -4.75 9.46
N LYS A 121 -13.30 -3.62 9.88
CA LYS A 121 -14.75 -3.48 10.09
C LYS A 121 -15.53 -3.24 8.80
N LYS A 122 -14.87 -2.91 7.70
CA LYS A 122 -15.50 -2.58 6.43
C LYS A 122 -16.08 -3.84 5.77
N SER A 123 -17.38 -3.87 5.54
CA SER A 123 -17.99 -4.84 4.64
C SER A 123 -17.49 -4.57 3.22
N ARG A 124 -16.68 -5.47 2.68
CA ARG A 124 -16.19 -5.38 1.30
C ARG A 124 -17.30 -5.82 0.34
N PRO A 125 -17.67 -5.00 -0.67
CA PRO A 125 -18.51 -5.48 -1.76
C PRO A 125 -17.87 -6.72 -2.41
N LYS A 126 -18.69 -7.70 -2.83
CA LYS A 126 -18.20 -8.94 -3.47
C LYS A 126 -17.42 -8.68 -4.78
N SER A 127 -17.59 -7.53 -5.42
CA SER A 127 -16.83 -7.14 -6.61
C SER A 127 -15.55 -6.39 -6.23
N ARG A 128 -14.39 -7.00 -6.50
CA ARG A 128 -13.05 -6.34 -6.44
C ARG A 128 -12.83 -5.41 -7.63
N GLY A 129 -13.75 -4.49 -7.89
CA GLY A 129 -13.66 -3.54 -9.00
C GLY A 129 -14.34 -2.24 -8.63
N GLY A 130 -13.58 -1.15 -8.68
CA GLY A 130 -14.15 0.20 -8.76
C GLY A 130 -14.85 0.35 -10.12
N SER A 131 -15.92 1.13 -10.13
CA SER A 131 -16.85 1.33 -11.26
C SER A 131 -17.68 0.11 -11.73
N ALA A 132 -18.86 0.43 -12.27
CA ALA A 132 -19.68 -0.48 -13.05
C ALA A 132 -18.83 -1.09 -14.19
N GLY A 133 -18.62 -2.41 -14.18
CA GLY A 133 -17.91 -3.12 -15.25
C GLY A 133 -16.69 -3.98 -14.84
N GLY A 134 -16.31 -4.04 -13.55
CA GLY A 134 -15.33 -5.02 -13.06
C GLY A 134 -13.85 -4.73 -13.38
N PHE A 135 -13.53 -3.52 -13.84
CA PHE A 135 -12.15 -3.07 -14.05
C PHE A 135 -11.50 -2.67 -12.70
N ASP A 136 -10.21 -2.96 -12.51
CA ASP A 136 -9.47 -2.45 -11.33
C ASP A 136 -8.86 -1.08 -11.68
N PRO A 137 -9.28 0.03 -11.04
CA PRO A 137 -8.73 1.36 -11.32
C PRO A 137 -7.20 1.46 -11.18
N LEU A 138 -6.56 0.60 -10.38
CA LEU A 138 -5.09 0.57 -10.30
C LEU A 138 -4.43 0.26 -11.65
N LEU A 139 -5.14 -0.44 -12.54
CA LEU A 139 -4.68 -0.81 -13.89
C LEU A 139 -4.98 0.27 -14.94
N ARG A 140 -5.29 1.51 -14.54
CA ARG A 140 -5.45 2.62 -15.49
C ARG A 140 -4.10 3.05 -16.08
N ALA A 141 -3.96 3.09 -17.40
CA ALA A 141 -2.69 3.44 -18.04
C ALA A 141 -2.39 4.94 -17.98
N LYS A 142 -1.17 5.32 -18.40
CA LYS A 142 -0.71 6.72 -18.42
C LYS A 142 -1.56 7.62 -19.33
N ASP A 143 -2.18 7.08 -20.38
CA ASP A 143 -3.08 7.81 -21.28
C ASP A 143 -4.55 7.85 -20.79
N GLY A 144 -4.84 7.23 -19.63
CA GLY A 144 -6.18 7.12 -19.08
C GLY A 144 -6.98 5.90 -19.55
N SER A 145 -6.43 5.09 -20.47
CA SER A 145 -7.05 3.85 -20.95
C SER A 145 -6.88 2.69 -19.96
N LYS A 146 -7.39 1.50 -20.31
CA LYS A 146 -7.15 0.28 -19.54
C LYS A 146 -5.76 -0.27 -19.90
N SER A 147 -4.91 -0.45 -18.90
CA SER A 147 -3.58 -1.03 -19.11
C SER A 147 -3.68 -2.48 -19.57
N THR A 148 -2.77 -2.85 -20.48
CA THR A 148 -2.53 -4.24 -20.90
C THR A 148 -1.53 -4.96 -19.99
N PHE A 149 -0.96 -4.25 -19.01
CA PHE A 149 -0.05 -4.78 -18.02
C PHE A 149 -0.81 -5.32 -16.82
N SER A 150 -0.37 -6.46 -16.32
CA SER A 150 -0.98 -7.18 -15.22
C SER A 150 0.06 -7.48 -14.15
N LEU A 151 -0.41 -7.78 -12.94
CA LEU A 151 0.44 -8.24 -11.85
C LEU A 151 -0.23 -9.40 -11.13
N THR A 152 0.52 -10.48 -10.94
CA THR A 152 0.11 -11.65 -10.16
C THR A 152 0.75 -11.59 -8.78
N ASN A 153 -0.08 -11.68 -7.73
CA ASN A 153 0.41 -11.72 -6.36
C ASN A 153 0.98 -13.11 -6.04
N THR A 154 2.29 -13.19 -5.85
CA THR A 154 3.01 -14.42 -5.47
C THR A 154 3.48 -14.42 -4.01
N SER A 155 2.98 -13.50 -3.18
CA SER A 155 3.30 -13.45 -1.75
C SER A 155 3.00 -14.78 -1.07
N PRO A 156 3.90 -15.29 -0.20
CA PRO A 156 3.77 -16.61 0.38
C PRO A 156 2.56 -16.70 1.30
N LYS A 157 1.80 -17.79 1.18
CA LYS A 157 0.68 -18.12 2.08
C LYS A 157 1.11 -18.94 3.30
N THR A 158 2.30 -19.54 3.22
CA THR A 158 2.88 -20.37 4.27
C THR A 158 4.35 -20.01 4.43
N THR A 159 4.91 -20.38 5.58
CA THR A 159 6.34 -20.18 5.84
C THR A 159 7.17 -21.09 4.95
N ARG A 160 8.26 -20.57 4.38
CA ARG A 160 9.24 -21.30 3.57
C ARG A 160 10.65 -20.88 3.96
N TYR A 161 11.61 -21.77 3.76
CA TYR A 161 13.03 -21.47 3.96
C TYR A 161 13.63 -20.84 2.69
N PHE A 162 14.44 -19.80 2.86
CA PHE A 162 15.16 -19.11 1.80
C PHE A 162 16.66 -19.19 2.07
N SER A 163 17.37 -19.95 1.24
CA SER A 163 18.81 -20.22 1.41
C SER A 163 19.67 -18.97 1.23
N GLU A 164 19.22 -18.02 0.43
CA GLU A 164 19.88 -16.74 0.18
C GLU A 164 20.04 -15.92 1.47
N PHE A 165 19.09 -16.07 2.39
CA PHE A 165 19.08 -15.38 3.68
C PHE A 165 19.41 -16.30 4.86
N GLN A 166 19.59 -17.60 4.60
CA GLN A 166 19.67 -18.64 5.63
C GLN A 166 18.57 -18.53 6.69
N ARG A 167 17.37 -18.14 6.25
CA ARG A 167 16.23 -17.78 7.12
C ARG A 167 14.92 -18.22 6.50
N SER A 168 13.92 -18.45 7.35
CA SER A 168 12.55 -18.61 6.88
C SER A 168 11.88 -17.27 6.63
N ALA A 169 11.02 -17.20 5.61
CA ALA A 169 10.10 -16.09 5.39
C ALA A 169 8.67 -16.60 5.23
N GLY A 170 7.70 -15.77 5.57
CA GLY A 170 6.31 -16.16 5.57
C GLY A 170 5.34 -15.04 5.20
N PRO A 171 4.04 -15.29 5.38
CA PRO A 171 3.00 -14.31 5.11
C PRO A 171 3.23 -13.00 5.84
N TRP A 172 2.98 -11.89 5.14
CA TRP A 172 3.07 -10.55 5.69
C TRP A 172 1.75 -9.81 5.54
N ILE A 173 1.29 -9.17 6.61
CA ILE A 173 -0.04 -8.57 6.65
C ILE A 173 -0.18 -7.37 5.70
N MET A 174 0.92 -6.62 5.50
CA MET A 174 0.93 -5.48 4.59
C MET A 174 1.25 -5.86 3.14
N ALA A 175 1.66 -7.10 2.84
CA ALA A 175 1.98 -7.55 1.46
C ALA A 175 0.94 -7.14 0.41
N PRO A 176 -0.38 -7.22 0.65
CA PRO A 176 -1.38 -6.77 -0.32
C PRO A 176 -1.29 -5.28 -0.70
N VAL A 177 -0.81 -4.43 0.21
CA VAL A 177 -0.59 -2.99 -0.04
C VAL A 177 0.55 -2.80 -1.02
N MET A 178 1.72 -3.39 -0.75
CA MET A 178 2.90 -3.31 -1.63
C MET A 178 2.61 -3.91 -3.00
N VAL A 179 1.89 -5.04 -3.05
CA VAL A 179 1.42 -5.65 -4.31
C VAL A 179 0.56 -4.68 -5.12
N ASN A 180 -0.31 -3.89 -4.49
CA ASN A 180 -1.15 -2.91 -5.18
C ASN A 180 -0.35 -1.65 -5.58
N CYS A 181 0.63 -1.25 -4.78
CA CYS A 181 1.57 -0.17 -5.13
C CYS A 181 2.35 -0.52 -6.41
N VAL A 182 3.03 -1.68 -6.41
CA VAL A 182 3.79 -2.17 -7.57
C VAL A 182 2.86 -2.43 -8.76
N ARG A 183 1.62 -2.90 -8.54
CA ARG A 183 0.62 -3.05 -9.62
C ARG A 183 0.35 -1.73 -10.32
N ARG A 184 0.18 -0.65 -9.54
CA ARG A 184 -0.08 0.69 -10.08
C ARG A 184 1.11 1.19 -10.90
N SER A 185 2.32 1.07 -10.37
CA SER A 185 3.53 1.49 -11.08
C SER A 185 3.82 0.66 -12.32
N ASN A 186 3.57 -0.66 -12.27
CA ASN A 186 3.66 -1.53 -13.45
C ASN A 186 2.70 -1.05 -14.56
N ALA A 187 1.45 -0.75 -14.20
CA ALA A 187 0.45 -0.27 -15.16
C ALA A 187 0.77 1.11 -15.77
N LEU A 188 1.43 1.98 -15.00
CA LEU A 188 1.81 3.33 -15.43
C LEU A 188 3.10 3.38 -16.27
N LEU A 189 4.10 2.60 -15.86
CA LEU A 189 5.46 2.64 -16.44
C LEU A 189 5.70 1.55 -17.48
N GLY A 190 4.84 0.54 -17.55
CA GLY A 190 4.99 -0.57 -18.48
C GLY A 190 6.20 -1.46 -18.13
N ILE A 191 6.38 -1.79 -16.85
CA ILE A 191 7.56 -2.54 -16.35
C ILE A 191 7.60 -3.96 -16.94
N SER A 192 6.51 -4.71 -16.83
CA SER A 192 6.40 -6.08 -17.35
C SER A 192 4.96 -6.48 -17.56
N LYS A 193 4.67 -7.08 -18.73
CA LYS A 193 3.30 -7.38 -19.17
C LYS A 193 2.54 -8.24 -18.16
N ASP A 194 3.22 -9.22 -17.56
CA ASP A 194 2.63 -10.15 -16.59
C ASP A 194 3.56 -10.34 -15.38
N LEU A 195 3.78 -9.26 -14.63
CA LEU A 195 4.72 -9.26 -13.52
C LEU A 195 4.25 -10.19 -12.38
N ALA A 196 5.07 -11.17 -12.02
CA ALA A 196 4.88 -11.92 -10.77
C ALA A 196 5.56 -11.19 -9.62
N PHE A 197 4.80 -10.68 -8.66
CA PHE A 197 5.36 -9.94 -7.52
C PHE A 197 4.86 -10.48 -6.19
N GLY A 198 5.79 -10.70 -5.28
CA GLY A 198 5.53 -11.15 -3.92
C GLY A 198 6.30 -10.33 -2.89
N ASP A 199 5.71 -10.18 -1.73
CA ASP A 199 6.38 -9.60 -0.57
C ASP A 199 6.23 -10.52 0.65
N CYS A 200 7.33 -10.65 1.41
CA CYS A 200 7.50 -11.65 2.44
C CYS A 200 8.01 -11.00 3.74
N MET A 201 7.61 -11.52 4.89
CA MET A 201 8.25 -11.18 6.17
C MET A 201 9.33 -12.21 6.49
N LEU A 202 10.58 -11.78 6.60
CA LEU A 202 11.67 -12.62 7.10
C LEU A 202 11.49 -12.85 8.60
N HIS A 203 11.51 -14.11 9.00
CA HIS A 203 11.48 -14.48 10.40
C HIS A 203 12.83 -14.23 11.06
N ASN A 204 12.79 -13.81 12.32
CA ASN A 204 13.99 -13.74 13.13
C ASN A 204 14.51 -15.15 13.42
N PRO A 205 15.83 -15.43 13.25
CA PRO A 205 16.40 -16.73 13.59
C PRO A 205 16.37 -17.03 15.10
N SER A 206 16.24 -16.00 15.95
CA SER A 206 16.09 -16.17 17.39
C SER A 206 14.69 -16.64 17.76
N LEU A 207 14.59 -17.82 18.39
CA LEU A 207 13.33 -18.35 18.92
C LEU A 207 12.62 -17.36 19.85
N TRP A 208 13.37 -16.64 20.68
CA TRP A 208 12.82 -15.65 21.60
C TRP A 208 12.20 -14.44 20.89
N GLN A 209 12.86 -13.95 19.84
CA GLN A 209 12.28 -12.86 19.03
C GLN A 209 11.10 -13.36 18.21
N TRP A 210 11.16 -14.58 17.67
CA TRP A 210 10.01 -15.19 16.99
C TRP A 210 8.79 -15.28 17.91
N ILE A 211 8.96 -15.69 19.17
CA ILE A 211 7.87 -15.72 20.18
C ILE A 211 7.30 -14.31 20.38
N LYS A 212 8.15 -13.30 20.55
CA LYS A 212 7.72 -11.90 20.71
C LYS A 212 6.98 -11.37 19.49
N ASP A 213 7.47 -11.66 18.28
CA ASP A 213 6.83 -11.27 17.02
C ASP A 213 5.45 -11.91 16.89
N LYS A 214 5.31 -13.19 17.26
CA LYS A 214 4.00 -13.88 17.28
C LYS A 214 3.07 -13.34 18.34
N ALA A 215 3.56 -13.05 19.54
CA ALA A 215 2.78 -12.42 20.60
C ALA A 215 2.29 -11.03 20.16
N TYR A 216 3.16 -10.21 19.57
CA TYR A 216 2.80 -8.90 19.04
C TYR A 216 1.78 -9.00 17.89
N THR A 217 2.02 -9.89 16.92
CA THR A 217 1.06 -10.13 15.82
C THR A 217 -0.30 -10.59 16.36
N GLY A 218 -0.31 -11.45 17.37
CA GLY A 218 -1.52 -11.91 18.06
C GLY A 218 -2.24 -10.78 18.80
N LEU A 219 -1.51 -9.92 19.51
CA LEU A 219 -2.04 -8.73 20.18
C LEU A 219 -2.73 -7.80 19.18
N ILE A 220 -2.08 -7.53 18.05
CA ILE A 220 -2.63 -6.72 16.97
C ILE A 220 -3.90 -7.36 16.41
N ALA A 221 -3.87 -8.66 16.08
CA ALA A 221 -5.05 -9.36 15.57
C ALA A 221 -6.23 -9.30 16.57
N ALA A 222 -5.97 -9.48 17.87
CA ALA A 222 -6.97 -9.34 18.92
C ALA A 222 -7.51 -7.91 19.02
N SER A 223 -6.65 -6.88 18.87
CA SER A 223 -7.06 -5.48 18.86
C SER A 223 -7.98 -5.12 17.70
N LEU A 224 -7.83 -5.78 16.55
CA LEU A 224 -8.72 -5.61 15.40
C LEU A 224 -10.11 -6.20 15.65
N LEU A 225 -10.19 -7.31 16.39
CA LEU A 225 -11.45 -7.98 16.75
C LEU A 225 -12.20 -7.26 17.88
N ALA A 226 -11.47 -6.72 18.85
CA ALA A 226 -12.04 -6.09 20.05
C ALA A 226 -11.48 -4.68 20.35
N PRO A 227 -11.58 -3.72 19.42
CA PRO A 227 -10.87 -2.44 19.52
C PRO A 227 -11.29 -1.56 20.71
N SER A 228 -12.52 -1.70 21.23
CA SER A 228 -12.97 -0.97 22.43
C SER A 228 -12.26 -1.45 23.71
N ILE A 229 -12.00 -2.75 23.82
CA ILE A 229 -11.30 -3.35 24.97
C ILE A 229 -9.83 -2.94 24.95
N PHE A 230 -9.15 -3.08 23.80
CA PHE A 230 -7.73 -2.76 23.72
C PHE A 230 -7.43 -1.26 23.83
N LYS A 231 -8.35 -0.38 23.39
CA LYS A 231 -8.24 1.06 23.63
C LYS A 231 -8.43 1.44 25.10
N SER A 232 -9.40 0.82 25.80
CA SER A 232 -9.63 1.10 27.22
C SER A 232 -8.50 0.61 28.13
N LEU A 233 -7.74 -0.40 27.68
CA LEU A 233 -6.55 -0.92 28.39
C LEU A 233 -5.24 -0.21 28.02
N ALA A 234 -5.26 0.80 27.12
CA ALA A 234 -4.06 1.48 26.62
C ALA A 234 -2.97 0.53 26.05
N LEU A 235 -3.37 -0.64 25.55
CA LEU A 235 -2.46 -1.67 25.02
C LEU A 235 -2.05 -1.43 23.55
N VAL A 236 -2.53 -0.33 22.96
CA VAL A 236 -2.30 0.05 21.56
C VAL A 236 -2.03 1.57 21.53
N PRO A 237 -1.02 2.04 20.78
CA PRO A 237 -0.72 3.47 20.69
C PRO A 237 -1.90 4.28 20.15
N SER A 238 -2.09 5.48 20.70
CA SER A 238 -3.10 6.43 20.24
C SER A 238 -2.68 7.08 18.92
N PRO A 239 -3.63 7.63 18.12
CA PRO A 239 -3.27 8.39 16.93
C PRO A 239 -2.29 9.54 17.27
N GLY A 240 -1.13 9.56 16.61
CA GLY A 240 -0.04 10.51 16.90
C GLY A 240 1.07 9.96 17.79
N GLU A 241 0.91 8.75 18.34
CA GLU A 241 1.94 8.03 19.08
C GLU A 241 2.58 6.95 18.19
N GLY A 242 3.89 6.76 18.34
CA GLY A 242 4.71 5.80 17.60
C GLY A 242 6.05 5.57 18.28
#